data_AF-A0A817R6I1-F1
#
_entry.id   AF-A0A817R6I1-F1
#
_cell.length_a   1.000
_cell.length_b   1.000
_cell.length_c   1.000
_cell.angle_alpha   90.00
_cell.angle_beta   90.00
_cell.angle_gamma   90.00
#
_symmetry.space_group_name_H-M   'P 1'
#
loop_
_entity.id
_entity.type
_entity.pdbx_description
1 polymer ?
#
loop_
_entity_poly.entity_id
_entity_poly.type
_entity_poly.pdbx_seq_one_letter_code
_entity_poly.pdbx_strand_id
1 'polypeptide(L)'
;KGQSNERLLEQLSFILKWHSGQTIQDTYVTCIYSLQKHYPAIVDKTVMNKLMFGLKKLYGDFKMEYLEAMIANITEFDSTYLELKAAGILDILIHKDFSIRSVALRLLHKLLPKLTHEQLFEIAQILSVDGSNECQYWTLEIYKWMYDYITQHITNEVNISLKSMSEKFYHHVREQLLQLLSSKNEYIRVNCRNFWCDPKRLSILSHHRLITLVDQLYSIKTENEYLNYCTNFLLERTTHNPDYNRFIFENPLDKCIFQEFPLVCNWRQQHHTYMIPLFTLQSQTTNDPINTNIMAMDP
;
A
#
# COMPACT_ATOMS: atom_id res chain seq x y z
N LYS A 1 30.50 -17.72 -23.92
CA LYS A 1 29.73 -17.56 -22.66
C LYS A 1 28.22 -17.53 -22.91
N GLY A 2 27.68 -16.81 -23.92
CA GLY A 2 26.24 -16.84 -24.26
C GLY A 2 25.67 -18.22 -24.61
N GLN A 3 26.33 -18.97 -25.53
CA GLN A 3 25.87 -20.30 -25.95
C GLN A 3 25.82 -21.36 -24.83
N SER A 4 26.62 -21.23 -23.78
CA SER A 4 26.61 -22.15 -22.64
C SER A 4 25.40 -21.91 -21.74
N ASN A 5 25.02 -20.63 -21.57
CA ASN A 5 23.88 -20.24 -20.76
C ASN A 5 22.55 -20.58 -21.48
N GLU A 6 22.48 -20.39 -22.79
CA GLU A 6 21.31 -20.77 -23.59
C GLU A 6 21.04 -22.27 -23.52
N ARG A 7 22.07 -23.11 -23.65
CA ARG A 7 21.95 -24.58 -23.50
C ARG A 7 21.51 -25.00 -22.10
N LEU A 8 22.00 -24.34 -21.06
CA LEU A 8 21.56 -24.60 -19.68
C LEU A 8 20.10 -24.22 -19.46
N LEU A 9 19.65 -23.10 -20.04
CA LEU A 9 18.24 -22.68 -20.00
C LEU A 9 17.35 -23.66 -20.77
N GLU A 10 17.78 -24.15 -21.93
CA GLU A 10 17.05 -25.18 -22.69
C GLU A 10 16.92 -26.49 -21.88
N GLN A 11 18.01 -26.94 -21.25
CA GLN A 11 17.98 -28.14 -20.39
C GLN A 11 17.09 -27.94 -19.16
N LEU A 12 17.15 -26.78 -18.51
CA LEU A 12 16.24 -26.41 -17.42
C LEU A 12 14.78 -26.39 -17.88
N SER A 13 14.49 -25.80 -19.05
CA SER A 13 13.13 -25.77 -19.60
C SER A 13 12.60 -27.18 -19.89
N PHE A 14 13.47 -28.09 -20.30
CA PHE A 14 13.13 -29.50 -20.54
C PHE A 14 12.82 -30.23 -19.23
N ILE A 15 13.65 -30.04 -18.20
CA ILE A 15 13.44 -30.61 -16.86
C ILE A 15 12.13 -30.07 -16.25
N LEU A 16 11.88 -28.77 -16.38
CA LEU A 16 10.64 -28.13 -15.93
C LEU A 16 9.42 -28.70 -16.67
N LYS A 17 9.50 -28.86 -18.00
CA LYS A 17 8.43 -29.51 -18.78
C LYS A 17 8.19 -30.95 -18.33
N TRP A 18 9.24 -31.71 -18.03
CA TRP A 18 9.12 -33.08 -17.53
C TRP A 18 8.47 -33.13 -16.14
N HIS A 19 8.90 -32.29 -15.21
CA HIS A 19 8.28 -32.17 -13.88
C HIS A 19 6.82 -31.67 -13.96
N SER A 20 6.48 -30.83 -14.93
CA SER A 20 5.10 -30.37 -15.12
C SER A 20 4.10 -31.46 -15.52
N GLY A 21 4.60 -32.60 -16.03
CA GLY A 21 3.79 -33.79 -16.36
C GLY A 21 3.72 -34.80 -15.22
N GLN A 22 4.55 -34.64 -14.19
CA GLN A 22 4.55 -35.47 -12.98
C GLN A 22 3.49 -34.95 -12.00
N THR A 23 2.95 -35.82 -11.14
CA THR A 23 1.99 -35.48 -10.08
C THR A 23 2.57 -34.59 -8.97
N ILE A 24 3.87 -34.30 -9.01
CA ILE A 24 4.60 -33.53 -8.00
C ILE A 24 4.54 -32.03 -8.32
N GLN A 25 3.30 -31.49 -8.35
CA GLN A 25 3.06 -30.07 -8.66
C GLN A 25 3.81 -29.14 -7.70
N ASP A 26 3.98 -29.54 -6.45
CA ASP A 26 4.63 -28.76 -5.39
C ASP A 26 6.10 -28.44 -5.71
N THR A 27 6.89 -29.45 -6.09
CA THR A 27 8.32 -29.25 -6.41
C THR A 27 8.54 -28.42 -7.68
N TYR A 28 7.69 -28.61 -8.70
CA TYR A 28 7.75 -27.85 -9.95
C TYR A 28 7.60 -26.34 -9.69
N VAL A 29 6.74 -25.99 -8.73
CA VAL A 29 6.35 -24.61 -8.44
C VAL A 29 7.41 -23.91 -7.63
N THR A 30 7.90 -24.56 -6.58
CA THR A 30 9.01 -24.02 -5.79
C THR A 30 10.26 -23.84 -6.66
N CYS A 31 10.51 -24.73 -7.63
CA CYS A 31 11.56 -24.56 -8.63
C CYS A 31 11.32 -23.36 -9.54
N ILE A 32 10.11 -23.17 -10.08
CA ILE A 32 9.81 -22.00 -10.91
C ILE A 32 9.92 -20.71 -10.12
N TYR A 33 9.36 -20.68 -8.91
CA TYR A 33 9.39 -19.52 -8.03
C TYR A 33 10.84 -19.12 -7.70
N SER A 34 11.68 -20.09 -7.34
CA SER A 34 13.11 -19.82 -7.06
C SER A 34 13.89 -19.40 -8.30
N LEU A 35 13.62 -19.98 -9.47
CA LEU A 35 14.28 -19.60 -10.73
C LEU A 35 13.83 -18.22 -11.22
N GLN A 36 12.54 -17.91 -11.14
CA GLN A 36 11.95 -16.64 -11.58
C GLN A 36 12.52 -15.43 -10.81
N LYS A 37 12.90 -15.60 -9.54
CA LYS A 37 13.55 -14.54 -8.75
C LYS A 37 14.85 -14.04 -9.39
N HIS A 38 15.59 -14.91 -10.07
CA HIS A 38 16.87 -14.58 -10.69
C HIS A 38 16.78 -14.43 -12.21
N TYR A 39 15.84 -15.12 -12.85
CA TYR A 39 15.63 -15.09 -14.30
C TYR A 39 14.13 -15.06 -14.64
N PRO A 40 13.51 -13.86 -14.65
CA PRO A 40 12.10 -13.66 -15.00
C PRO A 40 11.66 -14.34 -16.29
N ALA A 41 12.48 -14.26 -17.34
CA ALA A 41 12.20 -14.77 -18.68
C ALA A 41 12.04 -16.30 -18.76
N ILE A 42 12.20 -17.05 -17.65
CA ILE A 42 11.87 -18.48 -17.61
C ILE A 42 10.35 -18.73 -17.62
N VAL A 43 9.55 -17.74 -17.21
CA VAL A 43 8.08 -17.85 -17.18
C VAL A 43 7.53 -17.46 -18.55
N ASP A 44 7.63 -18.41 -19.49
CA ASP A 44 7.03 -18.31 -20.82
C ASP A 44 5.51 -18.44 -20.77
N LYS A 45 4.82 -18.10 -21.88
CA LYS A 45 3.36 -18.23 -22.03
C LYS A 45 2.83 -19.60 -21.61
N THR A 46 3.54 -20.67 -21.92
CA THR A 46 3.11 -22.04 -21.56
C THR A 46 3.17 -22.28 -20.05
N VAL A 47 4.16 -21.70 -19.37
CA VAL A 47 4.30 -21.80 -17.92
C VAL A 47 3.22 -20.94 -17.26
N MET A 48 3.03 -19.72 -17.75
CA MET A 48 1.98 -18.80 -17.30
C MET A 48 0.58 -19.44 -17.36
N ASN A 49 0.21 -20.02 -18.50
CA ASN A 49 -1.11 -20.67 -18.68
C ASN A 49 -1.30 -21.86 -17.72
N LYS A 50 -0.25 -22.65 -17.48
CA LYS A 50 -0.29 -23.75 -16.50
C LYS A 50 -0.45 -23.23 -15.07
N LEU A 51 0.27 -22.16 -14.73
CA LEU A 51 0.15 -21.54 -13.41
C LEU A 51 -1.28 -21.02 -13.21
N MET A 52 -1.87 -20.35 -14.21
CA MET A 52 -3.25 -19.85 -14.14
C MET A 52 -4.28 -20.98 -14.01
N PHE A 53 -4.12 -22.07 -14.74
CA PHE A 53 -5.01 -23.23 -14.63
C PHE A 53 -4.91 -23.95 -13.27
N GLY A 54 -3.70 -23.97 -12.68
CA GLY A 54 -3.46 -24.56 -11.35
C GLY A 54 -4.06 -23.76 -10.20
N LEU A 55 -4.30 -22.46 -10.39
CA LEU A 55 -4.64 -21.50 -9.34
C LEU A 55 -5.95 -21.82 -8.60
N LYS A 56 -6.93 -22.45 -9.27
CA LYS A 56 -8.19 -22.91 -8.65
C LYS A 56 -8.02 -24.15 -7.76
N LYS A 57 -7.03 -24.98 -8.04
CA LYS A 57 -6.86 -26.30 -7.40
C LYS A 57 -6.01 -26.23 -6.13
N LEU A 58 -5.30 -25.13 -5.93
CA LEU A 58 -4.28 -24.99 -4.90
C LEU A 58 -4.76 -24.14 -3.73
N TYR A 59 -4.27 -24.50 -2.54
CA TYR A 59 -4.57 -23.86 -1.27
C TYR A 59 -3.27 -23.53 -0.52
N GLY A 60 -3.30 -22.53 0.35
CA GLY A 60 -2.17 -22.18 1.23
C GLY A 60 -0.96 -21.58 0.50
N ASP A 61 0.25 -21.88 1.00
CA ASP A 61 1.51 -21.24 0.60
C ASP A 61 1.85 -21.40 -0.88
N PHE A 62 1.53 -22.55 -1.47
CA PHE A 62 1.73 -22.76 -2.91
C PHE A 62 0.93 -21.76 -3.75
N LYS A 63 -0.25 -21.34 -3.30
CA LYS A 63 -1.04 -20.34 -4.01
C LYS A 63 -0.33 -18.98 -4.03
N MET A 64 0.41 -18.64 -2.98
CA MET A 64 1.26 -17.45 -2.95
C MET A 64 2.43 -17.58 -3.92
N GLU A 65 3.15 -18.71 -3.92
CA GLU A 65 4.28 -18.94 -4.83
C GLU A 65 3.85 -18.84 -6.31
N TYR A 66 2.67 -19.37 -6.65
CA TYR A 66 2.10 -19.23 -8.00
C TYR A 66 1.88 -17.77 -8.38
N LEU A 67 1.20 -17.01 -7.52
CA LEU A 67 0.91 -15.60 -7.78
C LEU A 67 2.20 -14.78 -7.87
N GLU A 68 3.18 -15.04 -7.00
CA GLU A 68 4.47 -14.35 -7.04
C GLU A 68 5.27 -14.67 -8.31
N ALA A 69 5.26 -15.93 -8.75
CA ALA A 69 5.90 -16.32 -10.00
C ALA A 69 5.31 -15.58 -11.21
N MET A 70 4.00 -15.33 -11.22
CA MET A 70 3.32 -14.60 -12.30
C MET A 70 3.67 -13.11 -12.36
N ILE A 71 3.94 -12.46 -11.21
CA ILE A 71 4.11 -11.00 -11.12
C ILE A 71 5.21 -10.45 -12.05
N ALA A 72 6.26 -11.24 -12.33
CA ALA A 72 7.40 -10.76 -13.12
C ALA A 72 7.04 -10.44 -14.58
N ASN A 73 6.36 -11.37 -15.28
CA ASN A 73 6.13 -11.28 -16.73
C ASN A 73 4.69 -10.94 -17.10
N ILE A 74 3.86 -10.55 -16.12
CA ILE A 74 2.43 -10.39 -16.34
C ILE A 74 2.06 -9.31 -17.36
N THR A 75 2.97 -8.34 -17.56
CA THR A 75 2.82 -7.25 -18.53
C THR A 75 3.22 -7.64 -19.94
N GLU A 76 3.82 -8.81 -20.17
CA GLU A 76 4.26 -9.23 -21.52
C GLU A 76 3.15 -9.91 -22.31
N PHE A 77 2.18 -10.52 -21.63
CA PHE A 77 1.11 -11.26 -22.28
C PHE A 77 -0.14 -10.39 -22.51
N ASP A 78 -0.83 -10.63 -23.61
CA ASP A 78 -2.12 -10.03 -23.92
C ASP A 78 -3.25 -10.90 -23.37
N SER A 79 -4.41 -10.29 -23.04
CA SER A 79 -5.60 -10.95 -22.48
C SER A 79 -5.43 -11.66 -21.13
N THR A 80 -4.31 -11.44 -20.44
CA THR A 80 -3.98 -12.04 -19.13
C THR A 80 -5.07 -11.86 -18.09
N TYR A 81 -5.76 -10.71 -18.07
CA TYR A 81 -6.84 -10.47 -17.11
C TYR A 81 -8.01 -11.44 -17.27
N LEU A 82 -8.40 -11.78 -18.50
CA LEU A 82 -9.52 -12.71 -18.74
C LEU A 82 -9.18 -14.12 -18.25
N GLU A 83 -7.94 -14.56 -18.46
CA GLU A 83 -7.46 -15.86 -17.97
C GLU A 83 -7.38 -15.88 -16.44
N LEU A 84 -6.93 -14.78 -15.81
CA LEU A 84 -6.91 -14.64 -14.35
C LEU A 84 -8.32 -14.57 -13.74
N LYS A 85 -9.23 -13.86 -14.40
CA LYS A 85 -10.64 -13.83 -14.02
C LYS A 85 -11.24 -15.22 -14.10
N ALA A 86 -11.00 -15.94 -15.19
CA ALA A 86 -11.39 -17.34 -15.33
C ALA A 86 -10.74 -18.25 -14.29
N ALA A 87 -9.53 -17.92 -13.80
CA ALA A 87 -8.83 -18.62 -12.72
C ALA A 87 -9.35 -18.28 -11.31
N GLY A 88 -10.28 -17.32 -11.15
CA GLY A 88 -10.87 -16.96 -9.86
C GLY A 88 -10.06 -15.93 -9.05
N ILE A 89 -9.35 -15.02 -9.72
CA ILE A 89 -8.59 -13.95 -9.03
C ILE A 89 -9.49 -13.04 -8.20
N LEU A 90 -10.72 -12.79 -8.66
CA LEU A 90 -11.68 -11.93 -7.95
C LEU A 90 -12.06 -12.51 -6.58
N ASP A 91 -12.21 -13.83 -6.48
CA ASP A 91 -12.51 -14.51 -5.21
C ASP A 91 -11.34 -14.38 -4.22
N ILE A 92 -10.10 -14.36 -4.73
CA ILE A 92 -8.89 -14.20 -3.92
C ILE A 92 -8.79 -12.79 -3.36
N LEU A 93 -9.23 -11.78 -4.10
CA LEU A 93 -9.26 -10.38 -3.64
C LEU A 93 -10.23 -10.17 -2.47
N ILE A 94 -11.25 -11.04 -2.32
CA ILE A 94 -12.24 -11.00 -1.22
C ILE A 94 -11.81 -11.90 -0.04
N HIS A 95 -10.88 -12.84 -0.27
CA HIS A 95 -10.52 -13.86 0.70
C HIS A 95 -9.93 -13.26 1.99
N LYS A 96 -10.18 -13.93 3.13
CA LYS A 96 -9.69 -13.50 4.46
C LYS A 96 -8.19 -13.73 4.69
N ASP A 97 -7.54 -14.46 3.79
CA ASP A 97 -6.10 -14.68 3.84
C ASP A 97 -5.38 -13.45 3.29
N PHE A 98 -4.91 -12.60 4.20
CA PHE A 98 -4.26 -11.35 3.84
C PHE A 98 -2.92 -11.54 3.12
N SER A 99 -2.23 -12.67 3.31
CA SER A 99 -0.94 -12.93 2.66
C SER A 99 -1.14 -13.25 1.18
N ILE A 100 -2.11 -14.12 0.86
CA ILE A 100 -2.45 -14.41 -0.55
C ILE A 100 -3.04 -13.17 -1.22
N ARG A 101 -3.89 -12.43 -0.48
CA ARG A 101 -4.53 -11.21 -0.99
C ARG A 101 -3.51 -10.11 -1.30
N SER A 102 -2.48 -9.91 -0.49
CA SER A 102 -1.47 -8.87 -0.73
C SER A 102 -0.70 -9.14 -2.03
N VAL A 103 -0.35 -10.40 -2.31
CA VAL A 103 0.29 -10.81 -3.55
C VAL A 103 -0.65 -10.64 -4.74
N ALA A 104 -1.93 -11.00 -4.59
CA ALA A 104 -2.94 -10.78 -5.63
C ALA A 104 -3.12 -9.28 -5.96
N LEU A 105 -3.09 -8.41 -4.95
CA LEU A 105 -3.16 -6.95 -5.14
C LEU A 105 -1.92 -6.40 -5.85
N ARG A 106 -0.71 -6.89 -5.52
CA ARG A 106 0.53 -6.55 -6.24
C ARG A 106 0.45 -6.93 -7.72
N LEU A 107 -0.06 -8.12 -7.99
CA LEU A 107 -0.26 -8.64 -9.32
C LEU A 107 -1.25 -7.77 -10.11
N LEU A 108 -2.38 -7.45 -9.48
CA LEU A 108 -3.41 -6.57 -10.05
C LEU A 108 -2.86 -5.17 -10.35
N HIS A 109 -2.10 -4.57 -9.42
CA HIS A 109 -1.50 -3.25 -9.60
C HIS A 109 -0.64 -3.16 -10.88
N LYS A 110 0.14 -4.21 -11.18
CA LYS A 110 0.92 -4.26 -12.44
C LYS A 110 0.06 -4.39 -13.69
N LEU A 111 -1.12 -5.00 -13.59
CA LEU A 111 -2.03 -5.21 -14.70
C LEU A 111 -2.90 -3.99 -15.01
N LEU A 112 -3.08 -3.05 -14.07
CA LEU A 112 -3.98 -1.89 -14.20
C LEU A 112 -3.90 -1.18 -15.56
N PRO A 113 -2.72 -0.86 -16.13
CA PRO A 113 -2.64 -0.11 -17.39
C PRO A 113 -3.19 -0.84 -18.61
N LYS A 114 -3.36 -2.18 -18.54
CA LYS A 114 -3.87 -3.01 -19.65
C LYS A 114 -5.38 -3.26 -19.57
N LEU A 115 -6.02 -2.87 -18.47
CA LEU A 115 -7.43 -3.18 -18.22
C LEU A 115 -8.35 -2.18 -18.92
N THR A 116 -9.51 -2.65 -19.36
CA THR A 116 -10.56 -1.78 -19.90
C THR A 116 -11.29 -1.04 -18.78
N HIS A 117 -11.96 0.08 -19.11
CA HIS A 117 -12.72 0.88 -18.15
C HIS A 117 -13.75 0.04 -17.37
N GLU A 118 -14.46 -0.86 -18.06
CA GLU A 118 -15.45 -1.75 -17.44
C GLU A 118 -14.81 -2.74 -16.45
N GLN A 119 -13.65 -3.30 -16.81
CA GLN A 119 -12.92 -4.22 -15.94
C GLN A 119 -12.40 -3.51 -14.69
N LEU A 120 -11.91 -2.28 -14.84
CA LEU A 120 -11.47 -1.45 -13.72
C LEU A 120 -12.62 -1.16 -12.75
N PHE A 121 -13.80 -0.84 -13.28
CA PHE A 121 -14.98 -0.59 -12.45
C PHE A 121 -15.44 -1.85 -11.68
N GLU A 122 -15.47 -3.01 -12.34
CA GLU A 122 -15.79 -4.30 -11.70
C GLU A 122 -14.82 -4.60 -10.55
N ILE A 123 -13.51 -4.43 -10.78
CA ILE A 123 -12.49 -4.66 -9.76
C ILE A 123 -12.66 -3.69 -8.60
N ALA A 124 -12.90 -2.40 -8.88
CA ALA A 124 -13.06 -1.39 -7.85
C ALA A 124 -14.22 -1.70 -6.89
N GLN A 125 -15.31 -2.28 -7.39
CA GLN A 125 -16.47 -2.71 -6.60
C GLN A 125 -16.17 -3.90 -5.67
N ILE A 126 -15.21 -4.74 -6.05
CA ILE A 126 -14.88 -5.98 -5.33
C ILE A 126 -13.80 -5.74 -4.27
N LEU A 127 -12.91 -4.77 -4.50
CA LEU A 127 -11.80 -4.47 -3.59
C LEU A 127 -12.29 -4.07 -2.19
N SER A 128 -11.67 -4.67 -1.18
CA SER A 128 -11.90 -4.34 0.23
C SER A 128 -10.79 -3.47 0.79
N VAL A 129 -11.17 -2.44 1.54
CA VAL A 129 -10.27 -1.52 2.26
C VAL A 129 -9.74 -2.12 3.57
N ASP A 130 -10.38 -3.17 4.10
CA ASP A 130 -9.97 -3.81 5.35
C ASP A 130 -8.81 -4.77 5.15
N GLY A 131 -7.88 -4.86 6.09
CA GLY A 131 -6.87 -5.93 6.08
C GLY A 131 -5.56 -5.59 6.79
N SER A 132 -4.52 -6.38 6.51
CA SER A 132 -3.16 -6.10 6.96
C SER A 132 -2.62 -4.80 6.38
N ASN A 133 -1.55 -4.27 6.98
CA ASN A 133 -0.89 -3.04 6.54
C ASN A 133 -0.47 -3.09 5.05
N GLU A 134 0.05 -4.23 4.60
CA GLU A 134 0.44 -4.42 3.20
C GLU A 134 -0.76 -4.44 2.24
N CYS A 135 -1.83 -5.13 2.63
CA CYS A 135 -3.07 -5.14 1.87
C CYS A 135 -3.64 -3.73 1.70
N GLN A 136 -3.70 -2.96 2.78
CA GLN A 136 -4.16 -1.57 2.74
C GLN A 136 -3.27 -0.69 1.86
N TYR A 137 -1.95 -0.90 1.92
CA TYR A 137 -1.00 -0.21 1.06
C TYR A 137 -1.29 -0.46 -0.43
N TRP A 138 -1.38 -1.72 -0.85
CA TRP A 138 -1.63 -2.02 -2.27
C TRP A 138 -3.04 -1.62 -2.72
N THR A 139 -4.05 -1.75 -1.86
CA THR A 139 -5.41 -1.24 -2.13
C THR A 139 -5.37 0.28 -2.35
N LEU A 140 -4.63 1.02 -1.51
CA LEU A 140 -4.46 2.47 -1.67
C LEU A 140 -3.78 2.81 -3.00
N GLU A 141 -2.65 2.17 -3.34
CA GLU A 141 -1.95 2.44 -4.59
C GLU A 141 -2.81 2.14 -5.83
N ILE A 142 -3.60 1.06 -5.80
CA ILE A 142 -4.56 0.74 -6.86
C ILE A 142 -5.63 1.84 -6.99
N TYR A 143 -6.25 2.26 -5.88
CA TYR A 143 -7.29 3.28 -5.94
C TYR A 143 -6.77 4.67 -6.34
N LYS A 144 -5.54 5.03 -5.95
CA LYS A 144 -4.89 6.27 -6.43
C LYS A 144 -4.74 6.27 -7.94
N TRP A 145 -4.25 5.15 -8.49
CA TRP A 145 -4.10 4.99 -9.94
C TRP A 145 -5.46 5.05 -10.65
N MET A 146 -6.46 4.34 -10.14
CA MET A 146 -7.81 4.36 -10.69
C MET A 146 -8.42 5.77 -10.65
N TYR A 147 -8.23 6.51 -9.56
CA TYR A 147 -8.73 7.89 -9.45
C TYR A 147 -8.17 8.78 -10.55
N ASP A 148 -6.84 8.78 -10.72
CA ASP A 148 -6.18 9.59 -11.75
C ASP A 148 -6.62 9.18 -13.17
N TYR A 149 -6.78 7.87 -13.41
CA TYR A 149 -7.30 7.35 -14.68
C TYR A 149 -8.72 7.85 -14.98
N ILE A 150 -9.64 7.74 -14.01
CA ILE A 150 -11.05 8.13 -14.18
C ILE A 150 -11.17 9.64 -14.35
N THR A 151 -10.43 10.44 -13.59
CA THR A 151 -10.48 11.90 -13.71
C THR A 151 -10.05 12.34 -15.10
N GLN A 152 -9.03 11.73 -15.70
CA GLN A 152 -8.61 12.00 -17.08
C GLN A 152 -9.62 11.48 -18.12
N HIS A 153 -10.30 10.37 -17.82
CA HIS A 153 -11.29 9.78 -18.71
C HIS A 153 -12.56 10.67 -18.77
N ILE A 154 -13.08 11.10 -17.62
CA ILE A 154 -14.29 11.94 -17.51
C ILE A 154 -14.13 13.26 -18.27
N THR A 155 -12.95 13.88 -18.24
CA THR A 155 -12.71 15.14 -18.95
C THR A 155 -12.79 15.00 -20.48
N ASN A 156 -12.54 13.80 -21.02
CA ASN A 156 -12.45 13.55 -22.45
C ASN A 156 -13.73 12.93 -23.05
N GLU A 157 -14.66 12.45 -22.23
CA GLU A 157 -15.84 11.72 -22.69
C GLU A 157 -17.01 12.64 -23.11
N VAL A 158 -17.45 12.47 -24.36
CA VAL A 158 -18.57 13.21 -24.96
C VAL A 158 -19.90 12.43 -24.86
N ASN A 159 -19.85 11.12 -24.64
CA ASN A 159 -21.03 10.25 -24.66
C ASN A 159 -21.76 10.22 -23.31
N ILE A 160 -23.06 10.56 -23.31
CA ILE A 160 -23.91 10.70 -22.11
C ILE A 160 -24.05 9.39 -21.32
N SER A 161 -24.16 8.24 -21.99
CA SER A 161 -24.33 6.93 -21.31
C SER A 161 -23.06 6.50 -20.57
N LEU A 162 -21.90 6.61 -21.22
CA LEU A 162 -20.59 6.32 -20.61
C LEU A 162 -20.30 7.28 -19.46
N LYS A 163 -20.67 8.55 -19.60
CA LYS A 163 -20.54 9.55 -18.53
C LYS A 163 -21.22 9.12 -17.23
N SER A 164 -22.41 8.53 -17.30
CA SER A 164 -23.13 8.04 -16.11
C SER A 164 -22.42 6.88 -15.38
N MET A 165 -21.71 6.02 -16.12
CA MET A 165 -20.93 4.92 -15.55
C MET A 165 -19.62 5.44 -14.96
N SER A 166 -18.93 6.32 -15.69
CA SER A 166 -17.71 6.99 -15.24
C SER A 166 -17.95 7.81 -13.97
N GLU A 167 -19.09 8.48 -13.84
CA GLU A 167 -19.50 9.18 -12.62
C GLU A 167 -19.69 8.22 -11.43
N LYS A 168 -20.39 7.10 -11.62
CA LYS A 168 -20.53 6.07 -10.57
C LYS A 168 -19.18 5.49 -10.16
N PHE A 169 -18.31 5.23 -11.13
CA PHE A 169 -16.96 4.73 -10.89
C PHE A 169 -16.14 5.75 -10.08
N TYR A 170 -16.18 7.02 -10.47
CA TYR A 170 -15.54 8.12 -9.76
C TYR A 170 -16.01 8.22 -8.30
N HIS A 171 -17.33 8.25 -8.08
CA HIS A 171 -17.88 8.36 -6.73
C HIS A 171 -17.51 7.16 -5.87
N HIS A 172 -17.51 5.94 -6.42
CA HIS A 172 -17.09 4.74 -5.70
C HIS A 172 -15.61 4.82 -5.28
N VAL A 173 -14.69 5.07 -6.22
CA VAL A 173 -13.25 5.17 -5.91
C VAL A 173 -12.96 6.27 -4.91
N ARG A 174 -13.61 7.43 -5.09
CA ARG A 174 -13.52 8.56 -4.16
C ARG A 174 -13.94 8.16 -2.73
N GLU A 175 -15.07 7.48 -2.56
CA GLU A 175 -15.51 7.00 -1.25
C GLU A 175 -14.51 6.04 -0.60
N GLN A 176 -13.92 5.12 -1.38
CA GLN A 176 -12.93 4.16 -0.86
C GLN A 176 -11.64 4.88 -0.42
N LEU A 177 -11.19 5.89 -1.18
CA LEU A 177 -10.04 6.72 -0.79
C LEU A 177 -10.32 7.54 0.48
N LEU A 178 -11.54 8.07 0.63
CA LEU A 178 -11.94 8.75 1.87
C LEU A 178 -11.94 7.77 3.06
N GLN A 179 -12.41 6.53 2.87
CA GLN A 179 -12.35 5.51 3.92
C GLN A 179 -10.90 5.21 4.33
N LEU A 180 -9.96 5.19 3.37
CA LEU A 180 -8.52 5.02 3.65
C LEU A 180 -7.89 6.21 4.41
N LEU A 181 -8.44 7.43 4.30
CA LEU A 181 -8.03 8.58 5.14
C LEU A 181 -8.36 8.36 6.62
N SER A 182 -9.44 7.63 6.90
CA SER A 182 -9.84 7.23 8.26
C SER A 182 -9.22 5.91 8.74
N SER A 183 -8.21 5.38 8.03
CA SER A 183 -7.59 4.11 8.39
C SER A 183 -6.89 4.17 9.76
N LYS A 184 -6.78 3.04 10.48
CA LYS A 184 -6.09 3.00 11.79
C LYS A 184 -4.56 3.12 11.68
N ASN A 185 -4.00 2.77 10.52
CA ASN A 185 -2.58 2.83 10.27
C ASN A 185 -2.15 4.25 9.85
N GLU A 186 -1.25 4.84 10.63
CA GLU A 186 -0.72 6.19 10.36
C GLU A 186 -0.07 6.32 8.99
N TYR A 187 0.73 5.33 8.57
CA TYR A 187 1.42 5.37 7.29
C TYR A 187 0.43 5.45 6.12
N ILE A 188 -0.65 4.67 6.16
CA ILE A 188 -1.71 4.69 5.13
C ILE A 188 -2.45 6.02 5.14
N ARG A 189 -2.81 6.54 6.32
CA ARG A 189 -3.45 7.86 6.44
C ARG A 189 -2.59 8.97 5.85
N VAL A 190 -1.31 9.03 6.21
CA VAL A 190 -0.37 10.05 5.73
C VAL A 190 -0.15 9.94 4.23
N ASN A 191 0.03 8.72 3.71
CA ASN A 191 0.21 8.51 2.28
C ASN A 191 -1.05 8.90 1.46
N CYS A 192 -2.24 8.57 1.96
CA CYS A 192 -3.50 8.99 1.35
C CYS A 192 -3.68 10.53 1.42
N ARG A 193 -3.36 11.14 2.57
CA ARG A 193 -3.36 12.61 2.73
C ARG A 193 -2.45 13.29 1.72
N ASN A 194 -1.22 12.80 1.55
CA ASN A 194 -0.26 13.38 0.61
C ASN A 194 -0.75 13.31 -0.84
N PHE A 195 -1.46 12.24 -1.21
CA PHE A 195 -2.10 12.12 -2.52
C PHE A 195 -3.18 13.19 -2.76
N TRP A 196 -4.03 13.45 -1.76
CA TRP A 196 -5.05 14.50 -1.85
C TRP A 196 -4.45 15.92 -1.80
N CYS A 197 -3.33 16.13 -1.09
CA CYS A 197 -2.65 17.43 -1.02
C CYS A 197 -1.96 17.86 -2.32
N ASP A 198 -1.85 17.00 -3.32
CA ASP A 198 -1.24 17.32 -4.61
C ASP A 198 -1.94 18.51 -5.27
N PRO A 199 -1.20 19.54 -5.74
CA PRO A 199 -1.76 20.73 -6.37
C PRO A 199 -2.64 20.44 -7.59
N LYS A 200 -2.50 19.25 -8.22
CA LYS A 200 -3.37 18.83 -9.32
C LYS A 200 -4.80 18.52 -8.88
N ARG A 201 -5.00 18.07 -7.63
CA ARG A 201 -6.29 17.61 -7.09
C ARG A 201 -6.89 18.62 -6.13
N LEU A 202 -6.05 19.27 -5.34
CA LEU A 202 -6.48 20.22 -4.33
C LEU A 202 -5.80 21.57 -4.52
N SER A 203 -6.61 22.62 -4.68
CA SER A 203 -6.12 23.96 -4.95
C SER A 203 -5.16 24.48 -3.87
N ILE A 204 -4.20 25.30 -4.31
CA ILE A 204 -3.24 25.99 -3.45
C ILE A 204 -3.90 27.17 -2.71
N LEU A 205 -4.92 27.77 -3.34
CA LEU A 205 -5.65 28.92 -2.78
C LEU A 205 -6.58 28.46 -1.66
N SER A 206 -6.45 29.07 -0.47
CA SER A 206 -7.14 28.64 0.75
C SER A 206 -8.67 28.57 0.61
N HIS A 207 -9.29 29.53 -0.08
CA HIS A 207 -10.74 29.56 -0.27
C HIS A 207 -11.22 28.47 -1.23
N HIS A 208 -10.54 28.26 -2.36
CA HIS A 208 -10.86 27.16 -3.28
C HIS A 208 -10.68 25.81 -2.61
N ARG A 209 -9.62 25.66 -1.80
CA ARG A 209 -9.36 24.45 -1.02
C ARG A 209 -10.51 24.14 -0.06
N LEU A 210 -11.03 25.14 0.64
CA LEU A 210 -12.19 24.99 1.52
C LEU A 210 -13.44 24.52 0.75
N ILE A 211 -13.72 25.13 -0.40
CA ILE A 211 -14.85 24.74 -1.25
C ILE A 211 -14.70 23.29 -1.73
N THR A 212 -13.51 22.92 -2.22
CA THR A 212 -13.21 21.53 -2.64
C THR A 212 -13.36 20.53 -1.50
N LEU A 213 -12.99 20.89 -0.26
CA LEU A 213 -13.17 20.03 0.90
C LEU A 213 -14.64 19.72 1.17
N VAL A 214 -15.49 20.74 1.10
CA VAL A 214 -16.94 20.59 1.31
C VAL A 214 -17.59 19.81 0.16
N ASP A 215 -17.28 20.15 -1.08
CA ASP A 215 -17.93 19.56 -2.25
C ASP A 215 -17.43 18.14 -2.56
N GLN A 216 -16.11 17.92 -2.45
CA GLN A 216 -15.45 16.72 -2.96
C GLN A 216 -14.86 15.82 -1.89
N LEU A 217 -14.74 16.21 -0.62
CA LEU A 217 -14.14 15.33 0.40
C LEU A 217 -15.14 14.89 1.48
N TYR A 218 -16.40 15.34 1.42
CA TYR A 218 -17.46 14.86 2.31
C TYR A 218 -18.00 13.47 1.92
N SER A 219 -18.06 12.56 2.90
CA SER A 219 -18.78 11.29 2.78
C SER A 219 -19.37 10.87 4.13
N ILE A 220 -20.63 10.43 4.13
CA ILE A 220 -21.36 10.00 5.32
C ILE A 220 -20.70 8.82 6.04
N LYS A 221 -19.97 7.96 5.30
CA LYS A 221 -19.25 6.81 5.87
C LYS A 221 -18.07 7.23 6.76
N THR A 222 -17.51 8.41 6.50
CA THR A 222 -16.31 8.93 7.18
C THR A 222 -16.59 10.20 7.98
N GLU A 223 -17.85 10.47 8.27
CA GLU A 223 -18.30 11.72 8.90
C GLU A 223 -17.59 12.00 10.23
N ASN A 224 -17.35 10.95 11.03
CA ASN A 224 -16.65 11.06 12.32
C ASN A 224 -15.24 11.66 12.21
N GLU A 225 -14.53 11.35 11.12
CA GLU A 225 -13.16 11.82 10.88
C GLU A 225 -13.12 13.03 9.93
N TYR A 226 -14.26 13.46 9.39
CA TYR A 226 -14.36 14.52 8.37
C TYR A 226 -13.69 15.81 8.82
N LEU A 227 -14.02 16.29 10.01
CA LEU A 227 -13.43 17.51 10.54
C LEU A 227 -11.93 17.36 10.83
N ASN A 228 -11.49 16.17 11.25
CA ASN A 228 -10.09 15.87 11.53
C ASN A 228 -9.23 15.98 10.26
N TYR A 229 -9.60 15.29 9.18
CA TYR A 229 -8.82 15.42 7.94
C TYR A 229 -9.00 16.78 7.27
N CYS A 230 -10.18 17.39 7.30
CA CYS A 230 -10.41 18.72 6.71
C CYS A 230 -9.56 19.80 7.36
N THR A 231 -9.52 19.85 8.70
CA THR A 231 -8.67 20.81 9.44
C THR A 231 -7.19 20.55 9.14
N ASN A 232 -6.78 19.28 9.08
CA ASN A 232 -5.42 18.91 8.71
C ASN A 232 -5.07 19.36 7.28
N PHE A 233 -5.95 19.19 6.30
CA PHE A 233 -5.74 19.64 4.92
C PHE A 233 -5.62 21.16 4.77
N LEU A 234 -6.35 21.93 5.57
CA LEU A 234 -6.27 23.39 5.60
C LEU A 234 -4.98 23.86 6.28
N LEU A 235 -4.66 23.29 7.44
CA LEU A 235 -3.48 23.66 8.22
C LEU A 235 -2.17 23.19 7.57
N GLU A 236 -2.18 22.11 6.79
CA GLU A 236 -1.00 21.66 6.03
C GLU A 236 -0.41 22.78 5.19
N ARG A 237 -1.25 23.66 4.61
CA ARG A 237 -0.79 24.75 3.77
C ARG A 237 0.04 25.80 4.51
N THR A 238 -0.15 25.95 5.82
CA THR A 238 0.62 26.94 6.59
C THR A 238 2.10 26.58 6.64
N THR A 239 2.45 25.30 6.52
CA THR A 239 3.84 24.81 6.50
C THR A 239 4.66 25.32 5.31
N HIS A 240 3.99 25.73 4.23
CA HIS A 240 4.64 26.26 3.03
C HIS A 240 4.75 27.79 3.04
N ASN A 241 4.21 28.44 4.07
CA ASN A 241 4.37 29.88 4.24
C ASN A 241 5.83 30.17 4.66
N PRO A 242 6.53 31.14 4.04
CA PRO A 242 7.87 31.54 4.48
C PRO A 242 7.93 31.92 5.97
N ASP A 243 6.83 32.42 6.53
CA ASP A 243 6.74 32.79 7.96
C ASP A 243 6.47 31.60 8.89
N TYR A 244 6.38 30.35 8.40
CA TYR A 244 6.01 29.20 9.24
C TYR A 244 6.96 28.97 10.42
N ASN A 245 8.27 29.15 10.19
CA ASN A 245 9.29 29.02 11.22
C ASN A 245 9.57 30.34 11.95
N ARG A 246 8.90 31.44 11.56
CA ARG A 246 9.10 32.74 12.20
C ARG A 246 8.34 32.76 13.52
N PHE A 247 9.03 33.15 14.59
CA PHE A 247 8.36 33.41 15.86
C PHE A 247 7.32 34.51 15.68
N ILE A 248 6.13 34.30 16.25
CA ILE A 248 5.03 35.27 16.21
C ILE A 248 5.43 36.58 16.89
N PHE A 249 6.30 36.50 17.91
CA PHE A 249 6.82 37.64 18.65
C PHE A 249 8.32 37.80 18.44
N GLU A 250 8.76 39.05 18.27
CA GLU A 250 10.17 39.37 18.02
C GLU A 250 11.01 39.32 19.29
N ASN A 251 10.43 39.70 20.43
CA ASN A 251 11.12 39.76 21.71
C ASN A 251 10.53 38.76 22.70
N PRO A 252 11.36 38.01 23.45
CA PRO A 252 10.89 37.22 24.57
C PRO A 252 10.39 38.13 25.69
N LEU A 253 9.55 37.58 26.57
CA LEU A 253 9.23 38.21 27.85
C LEU A 253 10.53 38.33 28.69
N ASP A 254 10.64 39.40 29.50
CA ASP A 254 11.78 39.81 30.34
C ASP A 254 12.83 38.73 30.62
N LYS A 255 14.12 38.98 30.35
CA LYS A 255 15.33 38.21 30.76
C LYS A 255 15.12 36.73 31.20
N CYS A 256 14.36 35.96 30.43
CA CYS A 256 14.11 34.54 30.70
C CYS A 256 15.19 33.68 30.03
N ILE A 257 15.71 32.70 30.77
CA ILE A 257 16.54 31.63 30.21
C ILE A 257 15.61 30.44 29.97
N PHE A 258 15.27 30.19 28.70
CA PHE A 258 14.46 29.03 28.33
C PHE A 258 15.34 27.78 28.25
N GLN A 259 14.84 26.67 28.78
CA GLN A 259 15.47 25.35 28.67
C GLN A 259 14.47 24.40 28.00
N GLU A 260 14.98 23.49 27.17
CA GLU A 260 14.14 22.45 26.58
C GLU A 260 13.64 21.51 27.67
N PHE A 261 12.32 21.36 27.77
CA PHE A 261 11.69 20.42 28.68
C PHE A 261 11.27 19.16 27.90
N PRO A 262 12.03 18.06 27.96
CA PRO A 262 11.67 16.84 27.26
C PRO A 262 10.42 16.23 27.92
N LEU A 263 9.33 16.14 27.16
CA LEU A 263 8.11 15.46 27.61
C LEU A 263 8.32 13.95 27.54
N VAL A 264 8.25 13.27 28.70
CA VAL A 264 8.24 11.80 28.75
C VAL A 264 6.84 11.31 28.39
N CYS A 265 6.64 10.82 27.17
CA CYS A 265 5.33 10.37 26.68
C CYS A 265 4.96 8.92 27.05
N ASN A 266 5.86 8.16 27.70
CA ASN A 266 5.61 6.78 28.10
C ASN A 266 4.84 6.72 29.42
N TRP A 267 3.53 6.46 29.35
CA TRP A 267 2.68 6.28 30.55
C TRP A 267 3.23 5.22 31.51
N ARG A 268 3.85 4.16 30.98
CA ARG A 268 4.48 3.11 31.81
C ARG A 268 5.66 3.63 32.62
N GLN A 269 6.48 4.53 32.06
CA GLN A 269 7.60 5.14 32.79
C GLN A 269 7.12 6.14 33.83
N GLN A 270 6.02 6.86 33.55
CA GLN A 270 5.39 7.78 34.51
C GLN A 270 4.78 7.06 35.73
N HIS A 271 4.26 5.83 35.55
CA HIS A 271 3.61 5.06 36.62
C HIS A 271 4.46 3.90 37.19
N HIS A 272 5.64 3.63 36.61
CA HIS A 272 6.56 2.57 37.06
C HIS A 272 6.83 2.67 38.56
N THR A 273 7.05 3.89 39.05
CA THR A 273 7.43 4.14 40.45
C THR A 273 6.29 3.92 41.46
N TYR A 274 5.03 3.97 41.02
CA TYR A 274 3.86 3.89 41.93
C TYR A 274 3.25 2.48 42.03
N MET A 275 3.41 1.65 41.00
CA MET A 275 2.74 0.35 40.89
C MET A 275 3.69 -0.85 41.08
N ILE A 276 4.97 -0.58 41.32
CA ILE A 276 6.02 -1.60 41.41
C ILE A 276 6.40 -1.79 42.88
N PRO A 277 6.14 -2.97 43.46
CA PRO A 277 6.46 -3.19 44.85
C PRO A 277 7.98 -3.15 45.06
N LEU A 278 8.42 -2.48 46.13
CA LEU A 278 9.81 -2.11 46.40
C LEU A 278 10.86 -3.23 46.19
N PHE A 279 10.49 -4.50 46.39
CA PHE A 279 11.37 -5.65 46.19
C PHE A 279 11.73 -5.94 44.73
N THR A 280 10.93 -5.48 43.77
CA THR A 280 11.21 -5.64 42.31
C THR A 280 12.17 -4.58 41.76
N LEU A 281 12.37 -3.46 42.46
CA LEU A 281 13.40 -2.47 42.13
C LEU A 281 14.81 -2.94 42.57
N GLN A 282 14.88 -3.75 43.62
CA GLN A 282 16.14 -4.30 44.15
C GLN A 282 16.75 -5.38 43.24
N SER A 283 15.95 -6.08 42.45
CA SER A 283 16.44 -7.11 41.51
C SER A 283 16.87 -6.55 40.15
N GLN A 284 16.47 -5.31 39.80
CA GLN A 284 16.86 -4.67 38.55
C GLN A 284 18.17 -3.87 38.66
N THR A 285 18.56 -3.44 39.85
CA THR A 285 19.82 -2.69 40.07
C THR A 285 21.07 -3.56 40.05
N THR A 286 20.95 -4.88 40.10
CA THR A 286 22.09 -5.80 40.14
C THR A 286 22.55 -6.31 38.78
N ASN A 287 21.88 -5.97 37.66
CA ASN A 287 22.14 -6.61 36.35
C ASN A 287 22.29 -5.68 35.13
N ASP A 288 22.59 -4.39 35.28
CA ASP A 288 22.97 -3.53 34.15
C ASP A 288 24.46 -3.16 34.18
N PRO A 289 25.33 -3.83 33.41
CA PRO A 289 26.63 -3.29 33.04
C PRO A 289 26.43 -2.46 31.77
N ILE A 290 26.47 -1.13 31.88
CA ILE A 290 26.93 -0.13 30.89
C ILE A 290 26.41 1.23 31.40
N ASN A 291 27.18 1.85 32.29
CA ASN A 291 27.24 3.31 32.40
C ASN A 291 28.50 3.73 33.17
N THR A 292 29.66 3.42 32.60
CA THR A 292 30.92 4.09 32.94
C THR A 292 31.40 4.78 31.67
N ASN A 293 31.02 6.05 31.50
CA ASN A 293 31.81 7.05 30.78
C ASN A 293 31.17 8.44 30.89
N ILE A 294 31.24 9.04 32.09
CA ILE A 294 31.38 10.48 32.24
C ILE A 294 32.28 10.72 33.46
N MET A 295 33.59 10.84 33.25
CA MET A 295 34.49 11.62 34.10
C MET A 295 35.86 11.68 33.43
N ALA A 296 36.18 12.87 32.91
CA ALA A 296 37.51 13.48 32.76
C ALA A 296 37.61 14.21 31.42
N MET A 297 37.41 15.53 31.46
CA MET A 297 38.22 16.47 30.70
C MET A 297 38.00 17.86 31.29
N ASP A 298 38.87 18.19 32.23
CA ASP A 298 39.43 19.52 32.51
C ASP A 298 40.95 19.31 32.53
N PRO A 299 41.81 20.30 32.22
CA PRO A 299 41.62 21.73 32.51
C PRO A 299 41.59 22.68 31.30
#